data_AF-A0A9W8GTG2-F1
#
_entry.id   AF-A0A9W8GTG2-F1
#
_cell.length_a   1.000
_cell.length_b   1.000
_cell.length_c   1.000
_cell.angle_alpha   90.00
_cell.angle_beta   90.00
_cell.angle_gamma   90.00
#
_symmetry.space_group_name_H-M   'P 1'
#
loop_
_entity.id
_entity.type
_entity.pdbx_description
1 polymer ?
#
loop_
_entity_poly.entity_id
_entity_poly.type
_entity_poly.pdbx_seq_one_letter_code
_entity_poly.pdbx_strand_id
1 'polypeptide(L)'
;MVLIRALGSNSGGQLATGDMEDAHYLATTQFSQEGNVDGEDVRTKWRVQGGGNHAYAWTDNGPTLLACGSNADGELAMGDGVRGPVLCWTPVPFPGDFVRQVACGWSHTLLLNDLGQVFATGSGAFGQLG
;
A
#
# COMPACT_ATOMS: atom_id res chain seq x y z
N MET A 1 -6.17 4.75 -15.72
CA MET A 1 -6.02 5.71 -14.60
C MET A 1 -7.02 5.35 -13.53
N VAL A 2 -6.56 5.14 -12.29
CA VAL A 2 -7.41 4.76 -11.15
C VAL A 2 -7.47 5.94 -10.20
N LEU A 3 -8.70 6.26 -9.76
CA LEU A 3 -8.95 7.33 -8.80
C LEU A 3 -9.26 6.71 -7.44
N ILE A 4 -8.44 7.05 -6.44
CA ILE A 4 -8.75 6.76 -5.04
C ILE A 4 -9.10 8.09 -4.37
N ARG A 5 -10.16 8.09 -3.56
CA ARG A 5 -10.52 9.24 -2.74
C ARG A 5 -10.40 8.88 -1.27
N ALA A 6 -9.67 9.70 -0.52
CA ALA A 6 -9.40 9.47 0.89
C ALA A 6 -9.59 10.77 1.69
N LEU A 7 -9.88 10.64 2.98
CA LEU A 7 -9.99 11.74 3.95
C LEU A 7 -9.58 11.25 5.34
N GLY A 8 -9.31 12.17 6.26
CA GLY A 8 -8.97 11.88 7.65
C GLY A 8 -7.52 12.22 7.99
N SER A 9 -6.94 11.45 8.92
CA SER A 9 -5.57 11.66 9.37
C SER A 9 -4.56 11.33 8.27
N ASN A 10 -3.59 12.21 8.10
CA ASN A 10 -2.55 12.11 7.09
C ASN A 10 -1.15 12.44 7.62
N SER A 11 -0.95 12.49 8.94
CA SER A 11 0.34 12.88 9.52
C SER A 11 1.50 11.95 9.14
N GLY A 12 1.22 10.75 8.60
CA GLY A 12 2.20 9.83 8.03
C GLY A 12 2.24 9.82 6.50
N GLY A 13 1.37 10.55 5.80
CA GLY A 13 1.20 10.51 4.34
C GLY A 13 0.27 9.38 3.85
N GLN A 14 -0.49 8.74 4.76
CA GLN A 14 -1.30 7.55 4.46
C GLN A 14 -2.53 7.80 3.57
N LEU A 15 -2.84 9.06 3.24
CA LEU A 15 -3.87 9.40 2.25
C LEU A 15 -3.32 9.45 0.82
N ALA A 16 -1.99 9.36 0.64
CA ALA A 16 -1.31 9.44 -0.65
C ALA A 16 -1.61 10.74 -1.44
N THR A 17 -1.80 11.87 -0.76
CA THR A 17 -2.12 13.17 -1.37
C THR A 17 -0.90 13.96 -1.85
N GLY A 18 0.31 13.46 -1.60
CA GLY A 18 1.57 14.17 -1.86
C GLY A 18 2.03 15.06 -0.71
N ASP A 19 1.31 15.07 0.40
CA ASP A 19 1.59 15.84 1.62
C ASP A 19 1.30 15.00 2.88
N MET A 20 1.48 15.61 4.06
CA MET A 20 1.15 15.03 5.36
C MET A 20 0.06 15.83 6.10
N GLU A 21 -0.72 16.62 5.35
CA GLU A 21 -1.77 17.45 5.92
C GLU A 21 -3.07 16.65 5.99
N ASP A 22 -3.74 16.70 7.15
CA ASP A 22 -5.01 16.03 7.36
C ASP A 22 -6.07 16.54 6.36
N ALA A 23 -6.83 15.64 5.77
CA ALA A 23 -7.86 15.99 4.81
C ALA A 23 -9.25 15.97 5.47
N HIS A 24 -9.92 17.11 5.44
CA HIS A 24 -11.30 17.26 5.92
C HIS A 24 -12.36 17.14 4.81
N TYR A 25 -11.92 16.76 3.61
CA TYR A 25 -12.76 16.48 2.45
C TYR A 25 -12.18 15.27 1.69
N LEU A 26 -12.97 14.69 0.77
CA LEU A 26 -12.51 13.61 -0.10
C LEU A 26 -11.42 14.12 -1.08
N ALA A 27 -10.16 14.03 -0.65
CA ALA A 27 -9.02 14.34 -1.48
C ALA A 27 -8.87 13.26 -2.55
N THR A 28 -8.69 13.69 -3.81
CA THR A 28 -8.47 12.76 -4.91
C THR A 28 -6.98 12.50 -5.05
N THR A 29 -6.59 11.25 -4.90
CA THR A 29 -5.25 10.75 -5.17
C THR A 29 -5.30 9.84 -6.39
N GLN A 30 -4.19 9.77 -7.10
CA GLN A 30 -4.08 9.05 -8.36
C GLN A 30 -2.75 8.31 -8.44
N PHE A 31 -2.78 7.23 -9.19
CA PHE A 31 -1.58 6.62 -9.75
C PHE A 31 -1.89 6.19 -11.18
N SER A 32 -0.86 6.27 -12.03
CA SER A 32 -0.88 5.68 -13.36
C SER A 32 -0.49 4.21 -13.22
N GLN A 33 -1.41 3.30 -13.50
CA GLN A 33 -1.03 1.95 -13.88
C GLN A 33 -0.37 2.06 -15.27
N GLU A 34 0.92 1.77 -15.39
CA GLU A 34 1.53 1.58 -16.70
C GLU A 34 0.98 0.28 -17.29
N GLY A 35 0.40 0.36 -18.49
CA GLY A 35 -0.21 -0.78 -19.17
C GLY A 35 -1.64 -0.50 -19.58
N ASN A 36 -1.82 0.21 -20.68
CA ASN A 36 -3.03 0.06 -21.48
C ASN A 36 -2.79 -1.18 -22.36
N VAL A 37 -3.12 -2.37 -21.85
CA VAL A 37 -3.16 -3.56 -22.70
C VAL A 37 -4.53 -3.54 -23.35
N ASP A 38 -4.57 -3.33 -24.66
CA ASP A 38 -5.79 -3.41 -25.44
C ASP A 38 -6.54 -4.71 -25.09
N GLY A 39 -7.67 -4.58 -24.37
CA GLY A 39 -8.48 -5.70 -23.91
C GLY A 39 -8.51 -5.99 -22.40
N GLU A 40 -7.96 -5.13 -21.54
CA GLU A 40 -8.06 -5.31 -20.08
C GLU A 40 -9.53 -5.27 -19.61
N ASP A 41 -9.95 -6.35 -18.94
CA ASP A 41 -11.29 -6.59 -18.41
C ASP A 41 -11.71 -5.43 -17.48
N VAL A 42 -12.91 -4.89 -17.69
CA VAL A 42 -13.53 -3.75 -16.97
C VAL A 42 -13.86 -4.10 -15.50
N ARG A 43 -13.20 -5.12 -14.93
CA ARG A 43 -13.50 -5.77 -13.66
C ARG A 43 -12.31 -5.81 -12.70
N THR A 44 -11.21 -5.10 -12.97
CA THR A 44 -10.09 -5.01 -12.03
C THR A 44 -10.57 -4.41 -10.71
N LYS A 45 -10.70 -5.27 -9.71
CA LYS A 45 -11.23 -4.92 -8.40
C LYS A 45 -10.08 -4.51 -7.49
N TRP A 46 -10.09 -3.24 -7.11
CA TRP A 46 -9.15 -2.67 -6.16
C TRP A 46 -9.54 -3.02 -4.73
N ARG A 47 -8.51 -3.27 -3.93
CA ARG A 47 -8.55 -3.48 -2.49
C ARG A 47 -7.70 -2.42 -1.84
N VAL A 48 -8.08 -2.07 -0.61
CA VAL A 48 -7.30 -1.17 0.24
C VAL A 48 -7.26 -1.75 1.65
N GLN A 49 -6.13 -1.55 2.32
CA GLN A 49 -5.95 -1.89 3.72
C GLN A 49 -5.14 -0.78 4.40
N GLY A 50 -5.64 -0.27 5.53
CA GLY A 50 -4.93 0.70 6.36
C GLY A 50 -4.38 0.05 7.62
N GLY A 51 -3.20 0.49 8.04
CA GLY A 51 -2.63 0.28 9.38
C GLY A 51 -2.82 1.52 10.27
N GLY A 52 -1.89 1.77 11.18
CA GLY A 52 -1.89 2.99 12.00
C GLY A 52 -1.62 4.24 11.16
N ASN A 53 -0.46 4.29 10.52
CA ASN A 53 0.00 5.44 9.73
C ASN A 53 0.44 5.06 8.31
N HIS A 54 0.05 3.89 7.81
CA HIS A 54 0.36 3.42 6.45
C HIS A 54 -0.87 2.80 5.79
N ALA A 55 -0.86 2.73 4.46
CA ALA A 55 -1.91 2.09 3.69
C ALA A 55 -1.34 1.35 2.48
N TYR A 56 -2.06 0.31 2.08
CA TYR A 56 -1.79 -0.50 0.90
C TYR A 56 -3.00 -0.52 -0.02
N ALA A 57 -2.74 -0.58 -1.33
CA ALA A 57 -3.74 -0.84 -2.36
C ALA A 57 -3.23 -1.92 -3.32
N TRP A 58 -4.09 -2.86 -3.70
CA TRP A 58 -3.76 -3.94 -4.64
C TRP A 58 -4.97 -4.37 -5.45
N THR A 59 -4.76 -5.19 -6.48
CA THR A 59 -5.82 -5.76 -7.31
C THR A 59 -5.96 -7.25 -7.05
N ASP A 60 -7.19 -7.79 -7.10
CA ASP A 60 -7.47 -9.20 -6.76
C ASP A 60 -6.72 -10.24 -7.62
N ASN A 61 -6.21 -9.85 -8.81
CA ASN A 61 -5.54 -10.75 -9.77
C ASN A 61 -4.49 -10.02 -10.65
N GLY A 62 -3.85 -8.97 -10.13
CA GLY A 62 -2.87 -8.21 -10.89
C GLY A 62 -1.55 -8.03 -10.12
N PRO A 63 -0.45 -7.74 -10.83
CA PRO A 63 0.87 -7.59 -10.22
C PRO A 63 1.00 -6.30 -9.39
N THR A 64 -0.04 -5.46 -9.36
CA THR A 64 0.03 -4.15 -8.75
C THR A 64 -0.18 -4.22 -7.24
N LEU A 65 0.90 -3.95 -6.51
CA LEU A 65 0.90 -3.65 -5.08
C LEU A 65 1.45 -2.23 -4.87
N LEU A 66 0.64 -1.36 -4.28
CA LEU A 66 0.98 0.03 -3.98
C LEU A 66 0.92 0.25 -2.48
N ALA A 67 1.79 1.14 -1.98
CA ALA A 67 1.74 1.57 -0.60
C ALA A 67 2.04 3.06 -0.45
N CYS A 68 1.57 3.64 0.65
CA CYS A 68 1.84 5.00 1.09
C CYS A 68 1.83 5.07 2.62
N GLY A 69 2.31 6.19 3.16
CA GLY A 69 2.32 6.48 4.59
C GLY A 69 3.69 6.28 5.25
N SER A 70 3.67 6.05 6.56
CA SER A 70 4.85 5.79 7.40
C SER A 70 5.64 4.59 6.89
N ASN A 71 6.97 4.75 6.86
CA ASN A 71 7.91 3.66 6.63
C ASN A 71 9.08 3.68 7.62
N ALA A 72 8.87 4.27 8.80
CA ALA A 72 9.92 4.45 9.81
C ALA A 72 10.45 3.11 10.36
N ASP A 73 9.58 2.10 10.43
CA ASP A 73 9.91 0.73 10.84
C ASP A 73 10.00 -0.22 9.63
N GLY A 74 9.88 0.29 8.41
CA GLY A 74 9.84 -0.53 7.19
C GLY A 74 8.45 -1.12 6.90
N GLU A 75 7.37 -0.53 7.40
CA GLU A 75 6.00 -1.02 7.28
C GLU A 75 5.53 -1.21 5.83
N LEU A 76 6.16 -0.52 4.88
CA LEU A 76 5.80 -0.50 3.45
C LEU A 76 6.54 -1.55 2.60
N ALA A 77 7.55 -2.26 3.15
CA ALA A 77 8.40 -3.20 2.40
C ALA A 77 9.11 -2.57 1.17
N MET A 78 9.52 -1.30 1.26
CA MET A 78 10.17 -0.55 0.16
C MET A 78 11.69 -0.79 0.04
N GLY A 79 12.25 -1.70 0.83
CA GLY A 79 13.69 -1.94 0.94
C GLY A 79 14.44 -0.91 1.79
N ASP A 80 15.71 -1.18 2.04
CA ASP A 80 16.52 -0.47 3.06
C ASP A 80 16.81 1.02 2.76
N GLY A 81 16.61 1.43 1.51
CA GLY A 81 16.88 2.79 1.03
C GLY A 81 15.77 3.80 1.30
N VAL A 82 14.57 3.35 1.67
CA VAL A 82 13.41 4.22 1.91
C VAL A 82 13.07 4.19 3.39
N ARG A 83 13.45 5.23 4.14
CA ARG A 83 13.19 5.32 5.60
C ARG A 83 12.20 6.41 5.99
N GLY A 84 11.92 7.33 5.06
CA GLY A 84 10.94 8.40 5.25
C GLY A 84 9.52 7.97 4.86
N PRO A 85 8.52 8.80 5.16
CA PRO A 85 7.15 8.56 4.71
C PRO A 85 7.07 8.60 3.18
N VAL A 86 6.15 7.80 2.63
CA VAL A 86 5.84 7.74 1.21
C VAL A 86 4.52 8.46 0.97
N LEU A 87 4.60 9.65 0.35
CA LEU A 87 3.46 10.58 0.29
C LEU A 87 2.51 10.34 -0.91
N CYS A 88 2.89 9.46 -1.83
CA CYS A 88 2.11 9.11 -3.03
C CYS A 88 2.02 7.58 -3.13
N TRP A 89 0.96 7.06 -3.75
CA TRP A 89 0.88 5.63 -4.05
C TRP A 89 2.10 5.18 -4.86
N THR A 90 2.94 4.36 -4.25
CA THR A 90 4.23 3.94 -4.82
C THR A 90 4.27 2.42 -4.95
N PRO A 91 4.74 1.87 -6.09
CA PRO A 91 4.93 0.43 -6.25
C PRO A 91 5.86 -0.16 -5.20
N VAL A 92 5.41 -1.24 -4.57
CA VAL A 92 6.20 -1.99 -3.60
C VAL A 92 7.00 -3.06 -4.35
N PRO A 93 8.33 -3.18 -4.13
CA PRO A 93 9.15 -4.22 -4.74
C PRO A 93 8.87 -5.59 -4.11
N PHE A 94 7.76 -6.21 -4.50
CA PHE A 94 7.30 -7.48 -3.94
C PHE A 94 7.88 -8.68 -4.73
N PRO A 95 8.46 -9.69 -4.06
CA PRO A 95 9.10 -10.83 -4.72
C PRO A 95 8.13 -11.88 -5.30
N GLY A 96 6.82 -11.70 -5.16
CA GLY A 96 5.79 -12.58 -5.75
C GLY A 96 5.08 -11.92 -6.93
N ASP A 97 4.51 -12.74 -7.81
CA ASP A 97 3.82 -12.26 -9.01
C ASP A 97 2.49 -11.55 -8.67
N PHE A 98 1.80 -12.02 -7.62
CA PHE A 98 0.47 -11.50 -7.23
C PHE A 98 0.30 -11.44 -5.71
N VAL A 99 -0.40 -10.42 -5.22
CA VAL A 99 -0.85 -10.33 -3.83
C VAL A 99 -2.31 -10.72 -3.73
N ARG A 100 -2.60 -11.74 -2.91
CA ARG A 100 -3.95 -12.20 -2.64
C ARG A 100 -4.61 -11.40 -1.51
N GLN A 101 -3.85 -11.08 -0.48
CA GLN A 101 -4.36 -10.37 0.68
C GLN A 101 -3.26 -9.56 1.38
N VAL A 102 -3.67 -8.41 1.91
CA VAL A 102 -2.85 -7.58 2.81
C VAL A 102 -3.58 -7.45 4.14
N ALA A 103 -2.85 -7.59 5.25
CA ALA A 103 -3.32 -7.29 6.58
C ALA A 103 -2.34 -6.33 7.26
N CYS A 104 -2.84 -5.22 7.77
CA CYS A 104 -2.03 -4.22 8.47
C CYS A 104 -2.37 -4.21 9.95
N GLY A 105 -1.35 -4.17 10.80
CA GLY A 105 -1.46 -3.77 12.19
C GLY A 105 -1.12 -2.29 12.39
N TRP A 106 -0.74 -1.93 13.61
CA TRP A 106 -0.38 -0.54 13.93
C TRP A 106 0.85 -0.06 13.12
N SER A 107 1.98 -0.77 13.28
CA SER A 107 3.25 -0.51 12.59
C SER A 107 3.84 -1.77 11.94
N HIS A 108 2.99 -2.68 11.44
CA HIS A 108 3.45 -3.87 10.72
C HIS A 108 2.45 -4.28 9.64
N THR A 109 2.93 -5.02 8.66
CA THR A 109 2.14 -5.50 7.52
C THR A 109 2.44 -6.97 7.26
N LEU A 110 1.39 -7.74 6.97
CA LEU A 110 1.45 -9.09 6.45
C LEU A 110 0.93 -9.12 5.01
N LEU A 111 1.68 -9.77 4.12
CA LEU A 111 1.35 -9.95 2.72
C LEU A 111 1.21 -11.44 2.43
N LEU A 112 0.10 -11.85 1.81
CA LEU A 112 -0.14 -13.21 1.34
C LEU A 112 -0.11 -13.21 -0.19
N ASN A 113 0.78 -14.00 -0.80
CA ASN A 113 0.78 -14.19 -2.25
C ASN A 113 -0.15 -15.34 -2.68
N ASP A 114 -0.29 -15.49 -4.00
CA ASP A 114 -1.04 -16.55 -4.66
C ASP A 114 -0.46 -17.96 -4.44
N LEU A 115 0.85 -18.07 -4.21
CA LEU A 115 1.55 -19.31 -3.83
C LEU A 115 1.32 -19.73 -2.36
N GLY A 116 0.59 -18.94 -1.58
CA GLY A 116 0.32 -19.23 -0.16
C GLY A 116 1.48 -18.89 0.77
N GLN A 117 2.48 -18.14 0.30
CA GLN A 117 3.58 -17.65 1.11
C GLN A 117 3.16 -16.37 1.83
N VAL A 118 3.55 -16.27 3.10
CA VAL A 118 3.30 -15.10 3.95
C VAL A 118 4.60 -14.35 4.17
N PHE A 119 4.57 -13.04 3.96
CA PHE A 119 5.67 -12.12 4.19
C PHE A 119 5.26 -11.13 5.27
N ALA A 120 6.19 -10.76 6.14
CA ALA A 120 5.96 -9.82 7.23
C ALA A 120 6.99 -8.69 7.18
N THR A 121 6.55 -7.46 7.42
CA THR A 121 7.42 -6.27 7.46
C THR A 121 6.95 -5.26 8.51
N GLY A 122 7.82 -4.32 8.86
CA GLY A 122 7.54 -3.28 9.86
C GLY A 122 8.16 -3.59 11.22
N SER A 123 7.56 -3.05 12.27
CA SER A 123 8.00 -3.25 13.64
C SER A 123 7.80 -4.70 14.07
N GLY A 124 8.83 -5.31 14.64
CA GLY A 124 8.81 -6.62 15.30
C GLY A 124 8.90 -6.56 16.83
N ALA A 125 8.72 -5.37 17.42
CA ALA A 125 9.01 -5.12 18.84
C ALA A 125 8.26 -6.03 19.84
N PHE A 126 7.14 -6.62 19.43
CA PHE A 126 6.30 -7.52 20.23
C PHE A 126 6.18 -8.93 19.63
N GLY A 127 7.05 -9.30 18.67
CA GLY A 127 6.99 -10.61 18.00
C GLY A 127 5.85 -10.74 16.98
N GLN A 128 5.27 -9.62 16.51
CA GLN A 128 4.16 -9.63 15.55
C GLN A 128 4.54 -10.09 14.13
N LEU A 129 5.83 -10.24 13.83
CA LEU A 129 6.32 -10.66 12.51
C LEU A 129 6.50 -12.19 12.39
N GLY A 130 6.16 -12.94 13.45
CA GLY A 130 6.45 -14.37 13.59
C GLY A 130 7.74 -14.63 14.36
#